data_AF-E4N6J3-F1
#
_entry.id   AF-E4N6J3-F1
#
_cell.length_a   1.000
_cell.length_b   1.000
_cell.length_c   1.000
_cell.angle_alpha   90.00
_cell.angle_beta   90.00
_cell.angle_gamma   90.00
#
_symmetry.space_group_name_H-M   'P 1'
#
loop_
_entity.id
_entity.type
_entity.pdbx_description
1 polymer ?
#
loop_
_entity_poly.entity_id
_entity_poly.type
_entity_poly.pdbx_seq_one_letter_code
_entity_poly.pdbx_strand_id
1 'polypeptide(L)'
;MLPPQLQTEPAWSPPEQDVRHAYQPVEVRLDDTDTWILGRINAWWHSPEGDPWCRLRLLGAGTDPAWRRYDPEQILLLPTHGT
;
A
#
# COMPACT_ATOMS: atom_id res chain seq x y z
N MET A 1 -11.32 -9.75 -30.39
CA MET A 1 -11.85 -8.48 -29.83
C MET A 1 -12.30 -8.79 -28.40
N LEU A 2 -11.42 -8.62 -27.40
CA LEU A 2 -11.73 -8.85 -25.98
C LEU A 2 -12.19 -7.51 -25.36
N PRO A 3 -13.08 -7.50 -24.34
CA PRO A 3 -13.61 -6.27 -23.78
C PRO A 3 -12.53 -5.51 -22.98
N PRO A 4 -12.53 -4.17 -23.00
CA PRO A 4 -11.49 -3.34 -22.38
C PRO A 4 -11.55 -3.26 -20.84
N GLN A 5 -12.32 -4.13 -20.18
CA GLN A 5 -12.60 -4.04 -18.74
C GLN A 5 -11.86 -5.11 -17.90
N LEU A 6 -11.01 -5.91 -18.55
CA LEU A 6 -10.08 -6.84 -17.91
C LEU A 6 -8.64 -6.54 -18.36
N GLN A 7 -8.29 -5.25 -18.42
CA GLN A 7 -6.88 -4.89 -18.29
C GLN A 7 -6.50 -5.23 -16.84
N THR A 8 -6.05 -6.45 -16.62
CA THR A 8 -5.19 -6.77 -15.49
C THR A 8 -3.99 -5.84 -15.66
N GLU A 9 -4.07 -4.65 -15.07
CA GLU A 9 -2.98 -3.70 -15.04
C GLU A 9 -1.75 -4.50 -14.59
N PRO A 10 -0.71 -4.63 -15.42
CA PRO A 10 0.45 -5.44 -15.07
C PRO A 10 0.91 -4.92 -13.73
N ALA A 11 0.92 -5.78 -12.68
CA ALA A 11 1.18 -5.44 -11.28
C ALA A 11 2.11 -4.23 -11.17
N TRP A 12 1.51 -3.02 -11.18
CA TRP A 12 2.28 -1.85 -11.55
C TRP A 12 3.29 -1.62 -10.45
N SER A 13 4.56 -1.55 -10.84
CA SER A 13 5.68 -1.48 -9.92
C SER A 13 6.55 -0.31 -10.33
N PRO A 14 6.79 0.65 -9.43
CA PRO A 14 7.65 1.79 -9.72
C PRO A 14 9.10 1.35 -9.97
N PRO A 15 9.93 2.20 -10.63
CA PRO A 15 11.35 1.94 -10.81
C PRO A 15 12.02 1.73 -9.45
N GLU A 16 12.75 0.61 -9.28
CA GLU A 16 13.35 0.25 -7.99
C GLU A 16 14.30 1.32 -7.42
N GLN A 17 14.85 2.18 -8.29
CA GLN A 17 15.74 3.28 -7.90
C GLN A 17 15.01 4.38 -7.11
N ASP A 18 13.72 4.60 -7.37
CA ASP A 18 12.90 5.60 -6.70
C ASP A 18 12.17 5.02 -5.48
N VAL A 19 12.26 3.70 -5.30
CA VAL A 19 11.61 2.99 -4.19
C VAL A 19 12.42 3.18 -2.91
N ARG A 20 11.78 3.77 -1.91
CA ARG A 20 12.32 3.93 -0.57
C ARG A 20 11.85 2.80 0.32
N HIS A 21 12.71 1.84 0.61
CA HIS A 21 12.40 0.74 1.52
C HIS A 21 12.07 1.28 2.92
N ALA A 22 11.05 0.69 3.55
CA ALA A 22 10.62 1.03 4.89
C ALA A 22 10.16 -0.22 5.64
N TYR A 23 10.07 -0.10 6.96
CA TYR A 23 9.45 -1.11 7.79
C TYR A 23 8.49 -0.41 8.75
N GLN A 24 7.36 0.03 8.20
CA GLN A 24 6.40 0.87 8.91
C GLN A 24 5.13 0.05 9.19
N PRO A 25 4.83 -0.33 10.45
CA PRO A 25 3.55 -0.94 10.79
C PRO A 25 2.43 0.08 10.58
N VAL A 26 1.29 -0.44 10.12
CA VAL A 26 0.11 0.37 9.82
C VAL A 26 -1.17 -0.36 10.20
N GLU A 27 -2.23 0.38 10.41
CA GLU A 27 -3.60 -0.15 10.38
C GLU A 27 -4.26 0.29 9.08
N VAL A 28 -4.96 -0.62 8.44
CA VAL A 28 -5.59 -0.40 7.14
C VAL A 28 -7.06 -0.74 7.21
N ARG A 29 -7.87 0.21 6.76
CA ARG A 29 -9.29 0.02 6.52
C ARG A 29 -9.49 -0.34 5.05
N LEU A 30 -9.96 -1.56 4.77
CA LEU A 30 -10.09 -2.06 3.39
C LEU A 30 -11.38 -1.62 2.68
N ASP A 31 -12.40 -1.25 3.45
CA ASP A 31 -13.74 -0.92 2.98
C ASP A 31 -14.43 0.03 3.98
N ASP A 32 -15.64 0.51 3.68
CA ASP A 32 -16.45 1.32 4.62
C ASP A 32 -16.89 0.56 5.88
N THR A 33 -16.40 -0.66 6.09
CA THR A 33 -16.57 -1.35 7.36
C THR A 33 -15.65 -0.71 8.40
N ASP A 34 -16.11 -0.62 9.65
CA ASP A 34 -15.32 -0.08 10.78
C ASP A 34 -14.21 -1.06 11.23
N THR A 35 -13.71 -1.91 10.32
CA THR A 35 -12.73 -2.94 10.60
C THR A 35 -11.35 -2.48 10.15
N TRP A 36 -10.45 -2.39 11.13
CA TRP A 36 -9.04 -2.10 10.89
C TRP A 36 -8.24 -3.39 10.90
N ILE A 37 -7.42 -3.58 9.86
CA ILE A 37 -6.55 -4.73 9.70
C ILE A 37 -5.11 -4.26 9.83
N LEU A 38 -4.34 -4.97 10.65
CA LEU A 38 -2.92 -4.70 10.79
C LEU A 38 -2.19 -5.03 9.49
N GLY A 39 -1.36 -4.10 9.06
CA GLY A 39 -0.51 -4.22 7.90
C GLY A 39 0.88 -3.70 8.16
N ARG A 40 1.70 -3.75 7.13
CA ARG A 40 3.02 -3.13 7.11
C ARG A 40 3.30 -2.55 5.74
N ILE A 41 3.86 -1.35 5.72
CA ILE A 41 4.43 -0.76 4.53
C ILE A 41 5.89 -1.20 4.45
N ASN A 42 6.22 -1.91 3.39
CA ASN A 42 7.59 -2.40 3.13
C ASN A 42 8.40 -1.40 2.28
N ALA A 43 7.72 -0.50 1.58
CA ALA A 43 8.35 0.48 0.71
C ALA A 43 7.42 1.64 0.41
N TRP A 44 8.01 2.78 0.10
CA TRP A 44 7.36 3.99 -0.36
C TRP A 44 7.86 4.35 -1.74
N TRP A 45 7.00 4.96 -2.53
CA TRP A 45 7.34 5.58 -3.80
C TRP A 45 6.52 6.85 -3.95
N HIS A 46 7.01 7.81 -4.71
CA HIS A 46 6.28 9.03 -5.00
C HIS A 46 6.08 9.11 -6.51
N SER A 47 4.85 9.41 -6.94
CA SER A 47 4.60 9.67 -8.35
C SER A 47 5.40 10.88 -8.82
N PRO A 48 5.65 11.02 -10.14
CA PRO A 48 6.23 12.25 -10.69
C PRO A 48 5.41 13.50 -10.34
N GLU A 49 4.12 13.34 -10.06
CA GLU A 49 3.20 14.40 -9.62
C GLU A 49 3.29 14.70 -8.12
N GLY A 50 4.05 13.89 -7.36
CA GLY A 50 4.27 14.02 -5.93
C GLY A 50 3.31 13.20 -5.06
N ASP A 51 2.41 12.41 -5.64
CA ASP A 51 1.49 11.57 -4.87
C ASP A 51 2.23 10.43 -4.18
N PRO A 52 2.05 10.23 -2.86
CA PRO A 52 2.68 9.14 -2.15
C PRO A 52 1.98 7.81 -2.46
N TRP A 53 2.78 6.80 -2.78
CA TRP A 53 2.40 5.41 -2.92
C TRP A 53 3.15 4.55 -1.89
N CYS A 54 2.48 3.54 -1.38
CA CYS A 54 3.06 2.61 -0.44
C CYS A 54 2.86 1.17 -0.90
N ARG A 55 3.88 0.34 -0.67
CA ARG A 55 3.80 -1.10 -0.86
C ARG A 55 3.31 -1.74 0.42
N LEU A 56 2.01 -1.97 0.46
CA LEU A 56 1.31 -2.47 1.62
C LEU A 56 1.25 -3.99 1.63
N ARG A 57 1.55 -4.59 2.78
CA ARG A 57 1.32 -5.99 3.08
C ARG A 57 0.38 -6.11 4.27
N LEU A 58 -0.77 -6.72 4.07
CA LEU A 58 -1.71 -7.01 5.16
C LEU A 58 -1.25 -8.25 5.93
N LEU A 59 -1.37 -8.21 7.26
CA LEU A 59 -1.07 -9.33 8.13
C LEU A 59 -2.34 -10.19 8.30
N GLY A 60 -2.19 -11.51 8.25
CA GLY A 60 -3.31 -12.46 8.43
C GLY A 60 -4.21 -12.70 7.20
N ALA A 61 -4.19 -11.81 6.21
CA ALA A 61 -5.04 -11.93 5.01
C ALA A 61 -4.46 -12.83 3.89
N GLY A 62 -3.24 -13.37 4.06
CA GLY A 62 -2.58 -14.19 3.02
C GLY A 62 -2.27 -13.45 1.72
N THR A 63 -2.45 -12.12 1.69
CA THR A 63 -2.33 -11.30 0.49
C THR A 63 -0.88 -10.92 0.22
N ASP A 64 -0.49 -10.98 -1.06
CA ASP A 64 0.80 -10.48 -1.51
C ASP A 64 0.92 -8.96 -1.32
N PRO A 65 2.14 -8.45 -1.09
CA PRO A 65 2.37 -7.02 -0.95
C PRO A 65 2.10 -6.27 -2.26
N ALA A 66 1.10 -5.39 -2.24
CA ALA A 66 0.66 -4.63 -3.40
C ALA A 66 0.99 -3.13 -3.25
N TRP A 67 1.31 -2.48 -4.36
CA TRP A 67 1.42 -1.02 -4.42
C TRP A 67 0.03 -0.40 -4.43
N ARG A 68 -0.19 0.58 -3.55
CA ARG A 68 -1.42 1.37 -3.47
C ARG A 68 -1.07 2.82 -3.17
N ARG A 69 -1.96 3.74 -3.56
CA ARG A 69 -1.86 5.14 -3.15
C ARG A 69 -2.00 5.22 -1.64
N TYR A 70 -1.13 6.00 -1.00
CA TYR A 70 -1.24 6.24 0.43
C TYR A 70 -2.38 7.22 0.69
N ASP A 71 -3.37 6.74 1.44
CA ASP A 71 -4.49 7.53 1.92
C ASP A 71 -4.44 7.53 3.46
N PRO A 72 -4.15 8.66 4.12
CA PRO A 72 -4.08 8.73 5.57
C PRO A 72 -5.43 8.49 6.27
N GLU A 73 -6.56 8.59 5.57
CA GLU A 73 -7.89 8.27 6.13
C GLU A 73 -8.15 6.76 6.17
N GLN A 74 -7.45 5.99 5.33
CA GLN A 74 -7.58 4.53 5.25
C GLN A 74 -6.35 3.79 5.79
N ILE A 75 -5.19 4.45 5.87
CA ILE A 75 -3.91 3.85 6.25
C ILE A 75 -3.32 4.69 7.39
N LEU A 76 -3.44 4.19 8.61
CA LEU A 76 -2.89 4.83 9.80
C LEU A 76 -1.50 4.28 10.08
N LEU A 77 -0.51 5.18 10.17
CA LEU A 77 0.85 4.79 10.55
C LEU A 77 0.91 4.53 12.05
N LEU A 78 1.26 3.31 12.44
CA LEU A 78 1.45 2.97 13.84
C LEU A 78 2.85 3.41 14.31
N PRO A 79 2.98 3.96 15.53
CA PRO A 79 4.28 4.32 16.06
C PRO A 79 5.16 3.06 16.23
N THR A 80 6.38 3.11 15.72
CA THR A 80 7.37 2.02 15.80
C THR A 80 8.26 2.08 17.04
N HIS A 81 8.26 3.21 17.75
CA HIS A 81 9.05 3.40 18.96
C HIS A 81 8.09 3.54 20.14
N GLY A 82 8.10 2.56 21.04
CA GLY A 82 7.54 2.72 22.37
C GLY A 82 8.49 3.61 23.18
N THR A 83 7.96 4.66 23.80
CA THR A 83 8.63 5.34 24.92
C THR A 83 8.50 4.51 26.18
#